data_AF-K0Z6U8-F1
#
_entry.id   AF-K0Z6U8-F1
#
_cell.length_a   1.000
_cell.length_b   1.000
_cell.length_c   1.000
_cell.angle_alpha   90.00
_cell.angle_beta   90.00
_cell.angle_gamma   90.00
#
_symmetry.space_group_name_H-M   'P 1'
#
loop_
_entity.id
_entity.type
_entity.pdbx_description
1 polymer ?
#
loop_
_entity_poly.entity_id
_entity_poly.type
_entity_poly.pdbx_seq_one_letter_code
_entity_poly.pdbx_strand_id
1 'polypeptide(L)'
;MKTSELNGKALEPTSNTPQDAPETVGSLSDDFSHALTSARIACYDDFRSAPRVTEIAPNTTAEFIESLASTIYTQAQQTGGSIPYTVIREVSENFIHARFCEIVVSIYDGGNTIRFSDQGPGIPQKEKAQMPGFSSATDPMKRYIRGVGSGLPLVKEYLSFSHGRITIEDNLRAGAVVTISVAPGQDRSPSKRHTSTPQRNDSTPRLTDREKDILRLLMQEGSLRLTDIKNDLGLSPSTAHRILGNLEEAGLVESVGKMRCLTDFGLGIAEDLF
;
A
#
# COMPACT_ATOMS: atom_id res chain seq x y z
N MET A 1 3.02 93.32 -28.68
CA MET A 1 4.40 93.38 -29.19
C MET A 1 5.36 93.36 -28.00
N LYS A 2 5.80 92.16 -27.59
CA LYS A 2 7.11 91.85 -26.96
C LYS A 2 7.15 90.36 -26.63
N THR A 3 8.17 89.72 -27.18
CA THR A 3 8.59 88.32 -27.13
C THR A 3 9.43 88.02 -25.88
N SER A 4 9.57 86.73 -25.55
CA SER A 4 10.58 86.03 -24.71
C SER A 4 9.91 85.27 -23.54
N GLU A 5 10.21 84.01 -23.20
CA GLU A 5 11.23 83.06 -23.62
C GLU A 5 10.79 81.67 -23.11
N LEU A 6 11.15 80.63 -23.87
CA LEU A 6 11.03 79.23 -23.47
C LEU A 6 12.01 78.92 -22.35
N ASN A 7 11.58 78.22 -21.31
CA ASN A 7 12.50 77.33 -20.59
C ASN A 7 11.76 76.06 -20.15
N GLY A 8 12.03 74.98 -20.89
CA GLY A 8 11.58 73.64 -20.56
C GLY A 8 12.37 73.12 -19.37
N LYS A 9 11.67 72.75 -18.31
CA LYS A 9 12.24 71.94 -17.23
C LYS A 9 11.74 70.51 -17.40
N ALA A 10 12.64 69.64 -17.83
CA ALA A 10 12.43 68.20 -17.86
C ALA A 10 12.04 67.73 -16.45
N LEU A 11 10.92 67.01 -16.34
CA LEU A 11 10.60 66.22 -15.16
C LEU A 11 11.54 65.03 -15.17
N GLU A 12 12.39 64.95 -14.15
CA GLU A 12 13.30 63.83 -13.95
C GLU A 12 12.52 62.52 -13.74
N PRO A 13 13.01 61.38 -14.26
CA PRO A 13 12.40 60.09 -14.02
C PRO A 13 12.58 59.73 -12.55
N THR A 14 11.47 59.62 -11.83
CA THR A 14 11.46 59.10 -10.47
C THR A 14 12.05 57.69 -10.47
N SER A 15 13.20 57.54 -9.82
CA SER A 15 13.82 56.27 -9.48
C SER A 15 12.86 55.46 -8.60
N ASN A 16 12.10 54.56 -9.21
CA ASN A 16 11.38 53.51 -8.50
C ASN A 16 12.41 52.53 -7.96
N THR A 17 12.85 52.77 -6.73
CA THR A 17 13.57 51.79 -5.91
C THR A 17 12.63 50.60 -5.67
N PRO A 18 13.00 49.36 -6.04
CA PRO A 18 12.22 48.18 -5.70
C PRO A 18 12.55 47.79 -4.26
N GLN A 19 11.99 48.52 -3.30
CA GLN A 19 12.17 48.24 -1.88
C GLN A 19 10.86 48.46 -1.16
N ASP A 20 9.88 47.62 -1.50
CA ASP A 20 8.76 47.17 -0.67
C ASP A 20 7.87 46.22 -1.48
N ALA A 21 8.51 45.26 -2.16
CA ALA A 21 7.81 44.04 -2.56
C ALA A 21 7.72 43.18 -1.30
N PRO A 22 6.53 42.67 -0.90
CA PRO A 22 6.45 41.71 0.18
C PRO A 22 7.39 40.55 -0.18
N GLU A 23 8.36 40.32 0.71
CA GLU A 23 9.39 39.30 0.54
C GLU A 23 8.74 38.02 0.02
N THR A 24 9.17 37.67 -1.19
CA THR A 24 8.96 36.40 -1.87
C THR A 24 8.78 35.30 -0.85
N VAL A 25 7.59 34.67 -0.87
CA VAL A 25 7.23 33.46 -0.11
C VAL A 25 8.48 32.59 0.00
N GLY A 26 9.06 32.57 1.20
CA GLY A 26 10.37 31.98 1.44
C GLY A 26 10.37 30.57 0.89
N SER A 27 11.44 30.25 0.15
CA SER A 27 11.88 28.90 -0.15
C SER A 27 11.51 27.99 1.01
N LEU A 28 10.41 27.22 0.90
CA LEU A 28 10.04 26.25 1.91
C LEU A 28 11.23 25.31 2.02
N SER A 29 12.03 25.48 3.08
CA SER A 29 13.26 24.72 3.29
C SER A 29 13.01 23.25 3.00
N ASP A 30 13.98 22.58 2.37
CA ASP A 30 13.98 21.12 2.22
C ASP A 30 14.24 20.42 3.57
N ASP A 31 13.67 20.97 4.64
CA ASP A 31 13.75 20.46 5.99
C ASP A 31 12.59 19.50 6.23
N PHE A 32 12.92 18.21 6.20
CA PHE A 32 12.01 17.11 6.49
C PHE A 32 12.28 16.53 7.88
N SER A 33 12.92 17.26 8.79
CA SER A 33 13.24 16.76 10.13
C SER A 33 12.03 16.68 11.06
N HIS A 34 11.00 17.50 10.81
CA HIS A 34 9.78 17.56 11.61
C HIS A 34 8.52 17.57 10.76
N ALA A 35 7.47 16.93 11.28
CA ALA A 35 6.10 17.18 10.86
C ALA A 35 5.59 18.40 11.63
N LEU A 36 5.26 19.48 10.91
CA LEU A 36 4.88 20.76 11.51
C LEU A 36 3.39 20.86 11.86
N THR A 37 2.58 19.96 11.30
CA THR A 37 1.12 19.92 11.48
C THR A 37 0.69 18.62 12.15
N SER A 38 -0.39 18.70 12.92
CA SER A 38 -1.02 17.53 13.54
C SER A 38 -1.66 16.61 12.49
N ALA A 39 -1.76 15.32 12.79
CA ALA A 39 -2.65 14.41 12.06
C ALA A 39 -3.89 14.08 12.90
N ARG A 40 -5.03 13.84 12.25
CA ARG A 40 -6.26 13.37 12.91
C ARG A 40 -6.64 11.99 12.42
N ILE A 41 -6.90 11.07 13.35
CA ILE A 41 -7.38 9.71 13.06
C ILE A 41 -8.84 9.63 13.51
N ALA A 42 -9.75 9.41 12.58
CA ALA A 42 -11.18 9.25 12.82
C ALA A 42 -11.58 7.77 12.70
N CYS A 43 -12.00 7.16 13.79
CA CYS A 43 -12.50 5.78 13.81
C CYS A 43 -14.02 5.77 13.80
N TYR A 44 -14.61 5.11 12.81
CA TYR A 44 -16.06 5.01 12.62
C TYR A 44 -16.56 3.64 13.08
N ASP A 45 -17.30 3.62 14.18
CA ASP A 45 -17.97 2.40 14.66
C ASP A 45 -19.32 2.19 13.95
N ASP A 46 -20.06 3.28 13.73
CA ASP A 46 -21.32 3.35 12.99
C ASP A 46 -21.43 4.73 12.32
N PHE A 47 -21.81 4.79 11.04
CA PHE A 47 -22.00 6.03 10.29
C PHE A 47 -23.12 6.93 10.81
N ARG A 48 -23.96 6.43 11.73
CA ARG A 48 -25.00 7.21 12.41
C ARG A 48 -24.49 7.98 13.62
N SER A 49 -23.28 7.68 14.10
CA SER A 49 -22.64 8.33 15.26
C SER A 49 -21.44 9.16 14.83
N ALA A 50 -21.08 10.15 15.65
CA ALA A 50 -19.83 10.90 15.44
C ALA A 50 -18.63 9.94 15.61
N PRO A 51 -17.59 10.06 14.76
CA PRO A 51 -16.40 9.23 14.89
C PRO A 51 -15.62 9.58 16.15
N ARG A 52 -14.89 8.59 16.67
CA ARG A 52 -13.88 8.83 17.69
C ARG A 52 -12.64 9.42 17.01
N VAL A 53 -12.23 10.61 17.44
CA VAL A 53 -11.09 11.32 16.86
C VAL A 53 -9.91 11.30 17.82
N THR A 54 -8.77 10.85 17.35
CA THR A 54 -7.47 10.91 18.04
C THR A 54 -6.54 11.81 17.27
N GLU A 55 -5.91 12.77 17.96
CA GLU A 55 -4.92 13.67 17.36
C GLU A 55 -3.50 13.16 17.61
N ILE A 56 -2.66 13.22 16.57
CA ILE A 56 -1.22 12.99 16.65
C ILE A 56 -0.54 14.35 16.58
N ALA A 57 0.13 14.73 17.66
CA ALA A 57 0.81 16.01 17.78
C ALA A 57 2.01 16.09 16.82
N PRO A 58 2.37 17.30 16.33
CA PRO A 58 3.61 17.56 15.62
C PRO A 58 4.83 17.01 16.37
N ASN A 59 5.73 16.35 15.65
CA ASN A 59 6.95 15.79 16.23
C ASN A 59 8.06 15.65 15.17
N THR A 60 9.24 15.13 15.55
CA THR A 60 10.27 14.71 14.60
C THR A 60 9.66 13.73 13.58
N THR A 61 10.11 13.77 12.34
CA THR A 61 9.50 13.00 11.24
C THR A 61 9.46 11.50 11.54
N ALA A 62 10.53 10.95 12.11
CA ALA A 62 10.58 9.53 12.45
C ALA A 62 9.56 9.16 13.55
N GLU A 63 9.50 9.95 14.63
CA GLU A 63 8.56 9.71 15.73
C GLU A 63 7.11 9.97 15.32
N PHE A 64 6.87 10.94 14.44
CA PHE A 64 5.54 11.25 13.92
C PHE A 64 5.00 10.11 13.07
N ILE A 65 5.79 9.60 12.12
CA ILE A 65 5.43 8.44 11.29
C ILE A 65 5.15 7.22 12.17
N GLU A 66 6.01 6.95 13.16
CA GLU A 66 5.83 5.83 14.10
C GLU A 66 4.54 5.97 14.91
N SER A 67 4.32 7.15 15.51
CA SER A 67 3.13 7.43 16.34
C SER A 67 1.85 7.33 15.52
N LEU A 68 1.86 7.87 14.30
CA LEU A 68 0.73 7.79 13.38
C LEU A 68 0.43 6.34 13.01
N ALA A 69 1.40 5.60 12.48
CA ALA A 69 1.21 4.23 12.01
C ALA A 69 0.80 3.27 13.14
N SER A 70 1.46 3.36 14.30
CA SER A 70 1.15 2.53 15.47
C SER A 70 -0.25 2.82 16.03
N THR A 71 -0.67 4.09 16.04
CA THR A 71 -2.01 4.47 16.51
C THR A 71 -3.10 3.97 15.55
N ILE A 72 -2.91 4.15 14.23
CA ILE A 72 -3.83 3.64 13.21
C ILE A 72 -3.95 2.12 13.33
N TYR A 73 -2.82 1.40 13.35
CA TYR A 73 -2.80 -0.06 13.49
C TYR A 73 -3.52 -0.53 14.75
N THR A 74 -3.22 0.09 15.89
CA THR A 74 -3.86 -0.25 17.17
C THR A 74 -5.38 -0.07 17.11
N GLN A 75 -5.85 1.07 16.59
CA GLN A 75 -7.30 1.35 16.49
C GLN A 75 -8.00 0.42 15.48
N ALA A 76 -7.37 0.17 14.33
CA ALA A 76 -7.89 -0.77 13.34
C ALA A 76 -7.97 -2.19 13.92
N GLN A 77 -6.94 -2.65 14.63
CA GLN A 77 -6.93 -3.99 15.21
C GLN A 77 -7.92 -4.15 16.38
N GLN A 78 -8.10 -3.11 17.21
CA GLN A 78 -9.10 -3.11 18.27
C GLN A 78 -10.54 -3.25 17.75
N THR A 79 -10.78 -2.85 16.50
CA THR A 79 -12.09 -2.95 15.83
C THR A 79 -12.23 -4.21 14.96
N GLY A 80 -11.23 -5.10 14.96
CA GLY A 80 -11.23 -6.37 14.22
C GLY A 80 -10.46 -6.34 12.90
N GLY A 81 -9.71 -5.27 12.63
CA GLY A 81 -8.97 -5.06 11.40
C GLY A 81 -7.85 -6.09 11.20
N SER A 82 -7.65 -6.48 9.95
CA SER A 82 -6.65 -7.48 9.55
C SER A 82 -5.50 -6.93 8.70
N ILE A 83 -5.49 -5.62 8.43
CA ILE A 83 -4.44 -4.95 7.67
C ILE A 83 -3.14 -4.91 8.50
N PRO A 84 -2.00 -5.42 7.99
CA PRO A 84 -0.76 -5.43 8.73
C PRO A 84 -0.18 -4.05 8.99
N TYR A 85 0.56 -3.93 10.08
CA TYR A 85 1.31 -2.74 10.43
C TYR A 85 2.24 -2.26 9.30
N THR A 86 2.91 -3.18 8.60
CA THR A 86 3.83 -2.82 7.50
C THR A 86 3.11 -2.07 6.38
N VAL A 87 1.91 -2.50 6.01
CA VAL A 87 1.09 -1.84 4.97
C VAL A 87 0.71 -0.42 5.42
N ILE A 88 0.25 -0.29 6.66
CA ILE A 88 -0.16 1.01 7.24
C ILE A 88 1.05 1.95 7.31
N ARG A 89 2.21 1.43 7.72
CA ARG A 89 3.44 2.21 7.80
C ARG A 89 3.90 2.71 6.44
N GLU A 90 3.92 1.86 5.42
CA GLU A 90 4.32 2.26 4.06
C GLU A 90 3.41 3.37 3.49
N VAL A 91 2.10 3.33 3.76
CA VAL A 91 1.20 4.41 3.35
C VAL A 91 1.42 5.68 4.20
N SER A 92 1.72 5.53 5.49
CA SER A 92 2.00 6.66 6.39
C SER A 92 3.31 7.38 6.07
N GLU A 93 4.35 6.64 5.65
CA GLU A 93 5.63 7.21 5.20
C GLU A 93 5.44 8.14 4.00
N ASN A 94 4.44 7.90 3.14
CA ASN A 94 4.17 8.73 1.97
C ASN A 94 3.77 10.18 2.32
N PHE A 95 3.31 10.45 3.54
CA PHE A 95 2.96 11.81 3.95
C PHE A 95 4.14 12.78 3.98
N ILE A 96 5.38 12.27 3.99
CA ILE A 96 6.57 13.12 3.84
C ILE A 96 6.58 13.86 2.49
N HIS A 97 6.03 13.24 1.43
CA HIS A 97 5.89 13.88 0.11
C HIS A 97 4.87 15.02 0.13
N ALA A 98 3.89 14.95 1.03
CA ALA A 98 2.91 15.99 1.30
C ALA A 98 3.35 17.00 2.37
N ARG A 99 4.60 16.90 2.85
CA ARG A 99 5.12 17.68 3.99
C ARG A 99 4.20 17.61 5.23
N PHE A 100 3.56 16.45 5.42
CA PHE A 100 2.61 16.17 6.48
C PHE A 100 1.38 17.12 6.53
N CYS A 101 1.07 17.81 5.43
CA CYS A 101 0.05 18.86 5.37
C CYS A 101 -1.37 18.32 5.59
N GLU A 102 -2.03 18.78 6.65
CA GLU A 102 -3.45 18.54 6.97
C GLU A 102 -3.87 17.06 6.84
N ILE A 103 -3.16 16.17 7.53
CA ILE A 103 -3.40 14.74 7.48
C ILE A 103 -4.71 14.38 8.19
N VAL A 104 -5.57 13.66 7.48
CA VAL A 104 -6.74 12.99 8.06
C VAL A 104 -6.71 11.51 7.65
N VAL A 105 -6.72 10.63 8.65
CA VAL A 105 -6.87 9.19 8.46
C VAL A 105 -8.25 8.76 8.96
N SER A 106 -9.00 8.02 8.16
CA SER A 106 -10.29 7.47 8.54
C SER A 106 -10.26 5.95 8.53
N ILE A 107 -10.77 5.33 9.58
CA ILE A 107 -10.85 3.88 9.77
C ILE A 107 -12.33 3.47 9.69
N TYR A 108 -12.65 2.54 8.80
CA TYR A 108 -14.00 2.03 8.53
C TYR A 108 -14.01 0.50 8.57
N ASP A 109 -15.20 -0.08 8.42
CA ASP A 109 -15.43 -1.51 8.17
C ASP A 109 -14.75 -2.43 9.20
N GLY A 110 -14.85 -2.07 10.49
CA GLY A 110 -14.21 -2.79 11.58
C GLY A 110 -12.68 -2.84 11.44
N GLY A 111 -12.06 -1.76 10.95
CA GLY A 111 -10.62 -1.68 10.76
C GLY A 111 -10.10 -2.31 9.47
N ASN A 112 -10.98 -2.81 8.59
CA ASN A 112 -10.57 -3.44 7.33
C ASN A 112 -10.56 -2.47 6.14
N THR A 113 -10.95 -1.22 6.33
CA THR A 113 -10.77 -0.14 5.35
C THR A 113 -10.15 1.07 6.02
N ILE A 114 -9.03 1.56 5.49
CA ILE A 114 -8.33 2.73 6.01
C ILE A 114 -8.10 3.71 4.87
N ARG A 115 -8.53 4.96 5.06
CA ARG A 115 -8.39 6.06 4.12
C ARG A 115 -7.40 7.08 4.66
N PHE A 116 -6.35 7.34 3.90
CA PHE A 116 -5.28 8.29 4.21
C PHE A 116 -5.46 9.51 3.31
N SER A 117 -5.58 10.69 3.89
CA SER A 117 -5.80 11.94 3.15
C SER A 117 -4.85 13.03 3.61
N ASP A 118 -4.35 13.82 2.67
CA ASP A 118 -3.52 15.01 2.89
C ASP A 118 -3.99 16.21 2.03
N GLN A 119 -3.44 17.40 2.30
CA GLN A 119 -3.59 18.60 1.46
C GLN A 119 -2.27 19.04 0.80
N GLY A 120 -1.39 18.09 0.51
CA GLY A 120 -0.11 18.32 -0.16
C GLY A 120 -0.24 18.53 -1.67
N PRO A 121 0.84 18.27 -2.44
CA PRO A 121 0.86 18.48 -3.90
C PRO A 121 0.05 17.43 -4.69
N GLY A 122 -0.37 16.34 -4.04
CA GLY A 122 -1.08 15.22 -4.67
C GLY A 122 -0.19 14.28 -5.48
N ILE A 123 -0.82 13.34 -6.20
CA ILE A 123 -0.13 12.32 -7.02
C ILE A 123 -0.55 12.48 -8.48
N PRO A 124 0.31 13.02 -9.36
CA PRO A 124 -0.03 13.29 -10.76
C PRO A 124 -0.28 12.02 -11.59
N GLN A 125 0.59 11.01 -11.45
CA GLN A 125 0.51 9.76 -12.23
C GLN A 125 0.20 8.58 -11.30
N LYS A 126 -1.07 8.46 -10.90
CA LYS A 126 -1.56 7.56 -9.83
C LYS A 126 -1.29 6.08 -10.10
N GLU A 127 -1.44 5.64 -11.35
CA GLU A 127 -1.20 4.24 -11.73
C GLU A 127 0.30 3.93 -11.73
N LYS A 128 1.13 4.88 -12.16
CA LYS A 128 2.58 4.73 -12.19
C LYS A 128 3.21 4.87 -10.82
N ALA A 129 2.63 5.65 -9.90
CA ALA A 129 3.06 5.73 -8.50
C ALA A 129 3.06 4.37 -7.79
N GLN A 130 2.27 3.42 -8.28
CA GLN A 130 2.21 2.05 -7.78
C GLN A 130 3.19 1.11 -8.50
N MET A 131 4.01 1.59 -9.44
CA MET A 131 5.03 0.81 -10.14
C MET A 131 6.38 0.91 -9.40
N PRO A 132 7.15 -0.20 -9.30
CA PRO A 132 8.47 -0.18 -8.67
C PRO A 132 9.40 0.89 -9.26
N GLY A 133 9.99 1.70 -8.39
CA GLY A 133 11.02 2.68 -8.76
C GLY A 133 10.52 3.95 -9.47
N PHE A 134 9.21 4.12 -9.68
CA PHE A 134 8.65 5.33 -10.30
C PHE A 134 8.59 6.51 -9.34
N SER A 135 7.96 6.32 -8.18
CA SER A 135 7.91 7.33 -7.12
C SER A 135 9.06 7.08 -6.16
N SER A 136 10.10 7.92 -6.18
CA SER A 136 11.23 7.79 -5.25
C SER A 136 11.34 9.01 -4.35
N ALA A 137 11.84 8.80 -3.13
CA ALA A 137 12.09 9.89 -2.20
C ALA A 137 13.29 10.72 -2.68
N THR A 138 13.25 12.03 -2.42
CA THR A 138 14.42 12.89 -2.64
C THR A 138 15.51 12.57 -1.61
N ASP A 139 16.76 12.93 -1.88
CA ASP A 139 17.88 12.65 -0.97
C ASP A 139 17.67 13.19 0.46
N PRO A 140 17.06 14.37 0.68
CA PRO A 140 16.69 14.83 2.02
C PRO A 140 15.68 13.91 2.73
N MET A 141 14.68 13.39 2.02
CA MET A 141 13.63 12.52 2.58
C MET A 141 14.16 11.13 2.96
N LYS A 142 15.15 10.60 2.21
CA LYS A 142 15.76 9.27 2.44
C LYS A 142 16.39 9.10 3.82
N ARG A 143 16.65 10.20 4.54
CA ARG A 143 17.12 10.16 5.93
C ARG A 143 16.05 9.68 6.91
N TYR A 144 14.78 9.75 6.53
CA TYR A 144 13.64 9.49 7.41
C TYR A 144 12.74 8.36 6.93
N ILE A 145 12.70 8.08 5.62
CA ILE A 145 11.88 7.02 5.03
C ILE A 145 12.70 6.08 4.14
N ARG A 146 12.17 4.89 3.84
CA ARG A 146 12.82 3.92 2.95
C ARG A 146 12.65 4.34 1.49
N GLY A 147 13.48 5.27 1.04
CA GLY A 147 13.31 6.02 -0.20
C GLY A 147 13.80 5.37 -1.50
N VAL A 148 13.40 4.12 -1.79
CA VAL A 148 13.66 3.47 -3.10
C VAL A 148 12.42 3.36 -3.99
N GLY A 149 11.27 3.85 -3.52
CA GLY A 149 10.02 3.78 -4.28
C GLY A 149 9.37 2.41 -4.32
N SER A 150 9.51 1.65 -3.24
CA SER A 150 8.95 0.31 -3.06
C SER A 150 7.64 0.30 -2.28
N GLY A 151 7.28 1.38 -1.57
CA GLY A 151 6.17 1.35 -0.60
C GLY A 151 4.81 1.04 -1.22
N LEU A 152 4.30 1.89 -2.12
CA LEU A 152 3.02 1.64 -2.81
C LEU A 152 3.01 0.33 -3.62
N PRO A 153 4.08 -0.06 -4.35
CA PRO A 153 4.18 -1.38 -4.96
C PRO A 153 4.04 -2.55 -3.96
N LEU A 154 4.71 -2.47 -2.80
CA LEU A 154 4.64 -3.49 -1.76
C LEU A 154 3.22 -3.60 -1.18
N VAL A 155 2.60 -2.46 -0.90
CA VAL A 155 1.21 -2.39 -0.42
C VAL A 155 0.26 -3.03 -1.44
N LYS A 156 0.41 -2.70 -2.72
CA LYS A 156 -0.40 -3.27 -3.80
C LYS A 156 -0.24 -4.78 -3.92
N GLU A 157 1.00 -5.27 -3.85
CA GLU A 157 1.31 -6.69 -3.89
C GLU A 157 0.68 -7.43 -2.70
N TYR A 158 0.88 -6.92 -1.48
CA TYR A 158 0.28 -7.50 -0.28
C TYR A 158 -1.26 -7.58 -0.36
N LEU A 159 -1.90 -6.47 -0.76
CA LEU A 159 -3.36 -6.41 -0.83
C LEU A 159 -3.89 -7.32 -1.93
N SER A 160 -3.15 -7.49 -3.04
CA SER A 160 -3.53 -8.43 -4.10
C SER A 160 -3.59 -9.87 -3.59
N PHE A 161 -2.67 -10.29 -2.71
CA PHE A 161 -2.71 -11.61 -2.06
C PHE A 161 -3.84 -11.75 -1.03
N SER A 162 -4.16 -10.66 -0.35
CA SER A 162 -5.16 -10.63 0.74
C SER A 162 -6.59 -10.39 0.27
N HIS A 163 -6.87 -10.49 -1.04
CA HIS A 163 -8.15 -10.10 -1.65
C HIS A 163 -8.58 -8.67 -1.26
N GLY A 164 -7.59 -7.81 -1.05
CA GLY A 164 -7.74 -6.41 -0.76
C GLY A 164 -7.53 -5.54 -1.99
N ARG A 165 -7.64 -4.23 -1.78
CA ARG A 165 -7.51 -3.22 -2.82
C ARG A 165 -6.83 -1.98 -2.28
N ILE A 166 -6.01 -1.36 -3.12
CA ILE A 166 -5.54 0.01 -2.96
C ILE A 166 -6.15 0.89 -4.06
N THR A 167 -6.62 2.08 -3.69
CA THR A 167 -7.00 3.15 -4.61
C THR A 167 -6.26 4.43 -4.26
N ILE A 168 -5.99 5.25 -5.28
CA ILE A 168 -5.37 6.57 -5.14
C ILE A 168 -6.26 7.53 -5.93
N GLU A 169 -6.71 8.60 -5.28
CA GLU A 169 -7.64 9.60 -5.81
C GLU A 169 -7.12 11.00 -5.49
N ASP A 170 -7.59 12.01 -6.23
CA ASP A 170 -7.32 13.40 -5.88
C ASP A 170 -8.23 13.83 -4.72
N ASN A 171 -7.68 14.60 -3.80
CA ASN A 171 -8.49 15.22 -2.76
C ASN A 171 -9.19 16.48 -3.29
N LEU A 172 -10.36 16.83 -2.75
CA LEU A 172 -11.30 17.81 -3.32
C LEU A 172 -10.71 19.23 -3.56
N ARG A 173 -9.63 19.60 -2.89
CA ARG A 173 -8.93 20.89 -3.08
C ARG A 173 -7.52 20.67 -3.61
N ALA A 174 -6.69 20.00 -2.82
CA ALA A 174 -5.31 19.65 -3.15
C ALA A 174 -4.93 18.40 -2.34
N GLY A 175 -3.88 17.69 -2.75
CA GLY A 175 -3.40 16.49 -2.07
C GLY A 175 -3.97 15.20 -2.64
N ALA A 176 -3.71 14.09 -1.96
CA ALA A 176 -4.15 12.76 -2.38
C ALA A 176 -5.05 12.12 -1.33
N VAL A 177 -5.83 11.14 -1.79
CA VAL A 177 -6.56 10.20 -0.96
C VAL A 177 -6.11 8.79 -1.34
N VAL A 178 -5.45 8.10 -0.42
CA VAL A 178 -5.07 6.69 -0.58
C VAL A 178 -6.00 5.85 0.28
N THR A 179 -6.78 4.98 -0.33
CA THR A 179 -7.64 4.04 0.41
C THR A 179 -7.08 2.62 0.27
N ILE A 180 -6.86 1.96 1.40
CA ILE A 180 -6.55 0.53 1.44
C ILE A 180 -7.71 -0.21 2.09
N SER A 181 -8.06 -1.37 1.56
CA SER A 181 -9.09 -2.22 2.13
C SER A 181 -8.74 -3.69 1.96
N VAL A 182 -9.15 -4.52 2.90
CA VAL A 182 -9.11 -5.99 2.78
C VAL A 182 -10.52 -6.52 2.94
N ALA A 183 -10.87 -7.59 2.20
CA ALA A 183 -12.13 -8.26 2.45
C ALA A 183 -12.11 -8.77 3.90
N PRO A 184 -13.18 -8.55 4.69
CA PRO A 184 -13.28 -9.15 6.02
C PRO A 184 -13.15 -10.66 5.85
N GLY A 185 -12.08 -11.22 6.43
CA GLY A 185 -11.85 -12.66 6.37
C GLY A 185 -13.05 -13.38 6.98
N GLN A 186 -13.60 -14.37 6.28
CA GLN A 186 -14.37 -15.42 6.93
C GLN A 186 -13.48 -15.99 8.05
N ASP A 187 -13.92 -15.79 9.29
CA ASP A 187 -13.39 -16.33 10.54
C ASP A 187 -11.94 -16.85 10.49
N ARG A 188 -10.99 -15.97 10.82
CA ARG A 188 -9.78 -16.42 11.51
C ARG A 188 -10.16 -16.87 12.92
N SER A 189 -10.83 -18.01 13.01
CA SER A 189 -10.92 -18.75 14.27
C SER A 189 -9.49 -19.09 14.69
N PRO A 190 -9.03 -18.71 15.90
CA PRO A 190 -7.73 -19.11 16.38
C PRO A 190 -7.75 -20.63 16.51
N SER A 191 -6.88 -21.29 15.75
CA SER A 191 -6.68 -22.74 15.76
C SER A 191 -6.34 -23.19 17.19
N LYS A 192 -7.39 -23.61 17.93
CA LYS A 192 -7.22 -24.43 19.12
C LYS A 192 -6.56 -25.71 18.66
N ARG A 193 -5.35 -25.92 19.15
CA ARG A 193 -4.67 -27.21 19.15
C ARG A 193 -5.62 -28.27 19.68
N HIS A 194 -6.15 -29.14 18.83
CA HIS A 194 -6.72 -30.41 19.23
C HIS A 194 -6.39 -31.47 18.17
N THR A 195 -5.36 -32.25 18.49
CA THR A 195 -5.32 -33.71 18.41
C THR A 195 -6.35 -34.40 17.50
N SER A 196 -5.86 -34.91 16.36
CA SER A 196 -6.17 -36.21 15.73
C SER A 196 -7.59 -36.81 15.89
N THR A 197 -8.41 -36.81 14.84
CA THR A 197 -8.85 -37.99 14.04
C THR A 197 -9.90 -37.58 12.98
N PRO A 198 -10.07 -38.35 11.89
CA PRO A 198 -10.52 -37.83 10.59
C PRO A 198 -12.04 -37.89 10.43
N GLN A 199 -12.65 -36.74 10.16
CA GLN A 199 -13.98 -36.69 9.55
C GLN A 199 -13.87 -35.98 8.20
N ARG A 200 -14.05 -36.80 7.16
CA ARG A 200 -14.34 -36.41 5.77
C ARG A 200 -15.38 -35.30 5.76
N ASN A 201 -14.94 -34.08 5.44
CA ASN A 201 -15.82 -32.96 5.09
C ASN A 201 -15.20 -32.24 3.88
N ASP A 202 -15.55 -32.76 2.70
CA ASP A 202 -15.94 -32.03 1.48
C ASP A 202 -15.39 -30.61 1.28
N SER A 203 -14.06 -30.48 1.37
CA SER A 203 -13.33 -29.24 1.13
C SER A 203 -12.46 -29.44 -0.09
N THR A 204 -13.06 -29.61 -1.28
CA THR A 204 -12.27 -29.59 -2.51
C THR A 204 -11.58 -28.21 -2.60
N PRO A 205 -10.24 -28.14 -2.55
CA PRO A 205 -9.55 -26.86 -2.71
C PRO A 205 -9.97 -26.25 -4.05
N ARG A 206 -10.33 -24.95 -4.06
CA ARG A 206 -10.66 -24.24 -5.31
C ARG A 206 -9.37 -24.03 -6.09
N LEU A 207 -9.09 -24.96 -7.00
CA LEU A 207 -7.91 -24.93 -7.84
C LEU A 207 -8.13 -24.05 -9.06
N THR A 208 -7.14 -23.22 -9.37
CA THR A 208 -7.04 -22.50 -10.64
C THR A 208 -6.83 -23.49 -11.79
N ASP A 209 -7.11 -23.07 -13.03
CA ASP A 209 -6.93 -23.95 -14.20
C ASP A 209 -5.46 -24.40 -14.36
N ARG A 210 -4.51 -23.54 -13.97
CA ARG A 210 -3.08 -23.89 -14.01
C ARG A 210 -2.64 -24.87 -12.93
N GLU A 211 -3.29 -24.83 -11.76
CA GLU A 211 -3.09 -25.83 -10.71
C GLU A 211 -3.68 -27.18 -11.15
N LYS A 212 -4.86 -27.17 -11.76
CA LYS A 212 -5.49 -28.35 -12.36
C LYS A 212 -4.62 -28.99 -13.45
N ASP A 213 -3.99 -28.19 -14.31
CA ASP A 213 -3.09 -28.68 -15.35
C ASP A 213 -1.88 -29.43 -14.75
N ILE A 214 -1.31 -28.93 -13.65
CA ILE A 214 -0.20 -29.62 -12.96
C ILE A 214 -0.68 -30.91 -12.30
N LEU A 215 -1.87 -30.91 -11.67
CA LEU A 215 -2.42 -32.14 -11.08
C LEU A 215 -2.70 -33.21 -12.13
N ARG A 216 -3.28 -32.83 -13.29
CA ARG A 216 -3.47 -33.75 -14.43
C ARG A 216 -2.14 -34.36 -14.87
N LEU A 217 -1.13 -33.52 -15.05
CA LEU A 217 0.18 -33.94 -15.53
C LEU A 217 0.85 -34.92 -14.54
N LEU A 218 0.79 -34.61 -13.24
CA LEU A 218 1.33 -35.48 -12.20
C LEU A 218 0.51 -36.77 -12.02
N MET A 219 -0.79 -36.76 -12.28
CA MET A 219 -1.64 -37.96 -12.26
C MET A 219 -1.29 -38.91 -13.41
N GLN A 220 -0.94 -38.38 -14.59
CA GLN A 220 -0.57 -39.17 -15.77
C GLN A 220 0.85 -39.75 -15.68
N GLU A 221 1.81 -38.94 -15.25
CA GLU A 221 3.24 -39.29 -15.27
C GLU A 221 3.75 -39.81 -13.90
N GLY A 222 2.95 -39.67 -12.84
CA GLY A 222 3.23 -40.13 -11.48
C GLY A 222 4.21 -39.24 -10.71
N SER A 223 5.43 -39.06 -11.22
CA SER A 223 6.43 -38.19 -10.60
C SER A 223 7.29 -37.46 -11.63
N LEU A 224 7.39 -36.13 -11.51
CA LEU A 224 8.13 -35.29 -12.47
C LEU A 224 9.10 -34.35 -11.77
N ARG A 225 10.17 -33.96 -12.47
CA ARG A 225 11.00 -32.85 -11.99
C ARG A 225 10.32 -31.53 -12.28
N LEU A 226 10.66 -30.53 -11.47
CA LEU A 226 10.26 -29.15 -11.72
C LEU A 226 10.56 -28.67 -13.14
N THR A 227 11.71 -29.06 -13.70
CA THR A 227 12.11 -28.70 -15.07
C THR A 227 11.17 -29.25 -16.13
N ASP A 228 10.65 -30.45 -15.90
CA ASP A 228 9.84 -31.20 -16.86
C ASP A 228 8.42 -30.64 -16.82
N ILE A 229 7.86 -30.43 -15.61
CA ILE A 229 6.56 -29.75 -15.40
C ILE A 229 6.54 -28.36 -16.06
N LYS A 230 7.64 -27.61 -15.89
CA LYS A 230 7.77 -26.28 -16.48
C LYS A 230 7.75 -26.34 -18.01
N ASN A 231 8.49 -27.27 -18.61
CA ASN A 231 8.63 -27.37 -20.05
C ASN A 231 7.32 -27.86 -20.69
N ASP A 232 6.68 -28.86 -20.10
CA ASP A 232 5.45 -29.48 -20.63
C ASP A 232 4.26 -28.53 -20.56
N LEU A 233 4.21 -27.66 -19.54
CA LEU A 233 3.14 -26.67 -19.37
C LEU A 233 3.50 -25.27 -19.87
N GLY A 234 4.71 -25.09 -20.44
CA GLY A 234 5.19 -23.80 -20.94
C GLY A 234 5.28 -22.70 -19.87
N LEU A 235 5.59 -23.06 -18.63
CA LEU A 235 5.62 -22.13 -17.50
C LEU A 235 6.96 -21.39 -17.39
N SER A 236 6.96 -20.19 -16.81
CA SER A 236 8.21 -19.58 -16.35
C SER A 236 8.72 -20.31 -15.09
N PRO A 237 10.04 -20.32 -14.81
CA PRO A 237 10.58 -20.95 -13.60
C PRO A 237 9.94 -20.41 -12.30
N SER A 238 9.68 -19.10 -12.23
CA SER A 238 9.03 -18.47 -11.09
C SER A 238 7.56 -18.89 -10.93
N THR A 239 6.85 -19.10 -12.05
CA THR A 239 5.45 -19.55 -12.02
C THR A 239 5.35 -21.01 -11.59
N ALA A 240 6.22 -21.89 -12.12
CA ALA A 240 6.24 -23.30 -11.75
C ALA A 240 6.56 -23.48 -10.25
N HIS A 241 7.56 -22.76 -9.74
CA HIS A 241 7.86 -22.74 -8.30
C HIS A 241 6.69 -22.27 -7.45
N ARG A 242 6.02 -21.19 -7.85
CA ARG A 242 4.87 -20.63 -7.12
C ARG A 242 3.70 -21.60 -7.06
N ILE A 243 3.32 -22.20 -8.19
CA ILE A 243 2.17 -23.10 -8.23
C ILE A 243 2.46 -24.39 -7.46
N LEU A 244 3.66 -24.96 -7.61
CA LEU A 244 4.04 -26.16 -6.85
C LEU A 244 4.12 -25.88 -5.35
N GLY A 245 4.60 -24.70 -4.93
CA GLY A 245 4.56 -24.29 -3.53
C GLY A 245 3.13 -24.22 -2.99
N ASN A 246 2.20 -23.62 -3.74
CA ASN A 246 0.78 -23.59 -3.36
C ASN A 246 0.17 -24.99 -3.26
N LEU A 247 0.48 -25.88 -4.20
CA LEU A 247 -0.03 -27.26 -4.20
C LEU A 247 0.58 -28.10 -3.07
N GLU A 248 1.83 -27.83 -2.69
CA GLU A 248 2.50 -28.43 -1.53
C GLU A 248 1.89 -27.94 -0.21
N GLU A 249 1.67 -26.64 -0.08
CA GLU A 249 0.98 -26.05 1.08
C GLU A 249 -0.47 -26.56 1.23
N ALA A 250 -1.15 -26.80 0.11
CA ALA A 250 -2.47 -27.42 0.07
C ALA A 250 -2.45 -28.94 0.32
N GLY A 251 -1.27 -29.54 0.46
CA GLY A 251 -1.09 -30.97 0.69
C GLY A 251 -1.48 -31.86 -0.49
N LEU A 252 -1.56 -31.30 -1.70
CA LEU A 252 -1.93 -32.04 -2.93
C LEU A 252 -0.70 -32.62 -3.64
N VAL A 253 0.44 -31.95 -3.50
CA VAL A 253 1.72 -32.37 -4.09
C VAL A 253 2.75 -32.49 -2.97
N GLU A 254 3.68 -33.42 -3.10
CA GLU A 254 4.84 -33.50 -2.22
C GLU A 254 6.15 -33.59 -2.99
N SER A 255 7.23 -33.23 -2.29
CA SER A 255 8.59 -33.26 -2.78
C SER A 255 9.31 -34.53 -2.33
N VAL A 256 9.44 -35.53 -3.21
CA VAL A 256 10.30 -36.69 -2.97
C VAL A 256 11.66 -36.45 -3.65
N GLY A 257 12.58 -35.84 -2.90
CA GLY A 257 13.89 -35.42 -3.40
C GLY A 257 13.78 -34.30 -4.45
N LYS A 258 14.19 -34.57 -5.69
CA LYS A 258 14.10 -33.62 -6.82
C LYS A 258 12.82 -33.78 -7.64
N MET A 259 11.97 -34.74 -7.27
CA MET A 259 10.72 -35.04 -7.96
C MET A 259 9.55 -34.41 -7.22
N ARG A 260 8.43 -34.26 -7.94
CA ARG A 260 7.13 -33.85 -7.45
C ARG A 260 6.14 -34.95 -7.79
N CYS A 261 5.34 -35.37 -6.83
CA CYS A 261 4.30 -36.38 -6.99
C CYS A 261 3.04 -35.96 -6.24
N LEU A 262 1.89 -36.52 -6.63
CA LEU A 262 0.65 -36.34 -5.89
C LEU A 262 0.73 -37.07 -4.55
N THR A 263 0.19 -36.44 -3.50
CA THR A 263 -0.10 -37.15 -2.24
C THR A 263 -1.34 -38.02 -2.42
N ASP A 264 -1.63 -38.92 -1.46
CA ASP A 264 -2.90 -39.67 -1.46
C ASP A 264 -4.13 -38.75 -1.51
N PHE A 265 -4.04 -37.59 -0.87
CA PHE A 265 -5.09 -36.57 -0.90
C PHE A 265 -5.16 -35.86 -2.26
N GLY A 266 -4.01 -35.51 -2.85
CA GLY A 266 -3.94 -34.89 -4.17
C GLY A 266 -4.42 -35.82 -5.29
N LEU A 267 -4.14 -37.11 -5.18
CA LEU A 267 -4.62 -38.13 -6.12
C LEU A 267 -6.15 -38.23 -6.08
N GLY A 268 -6.74 -38.33 -4.89
CA GLY A 268 -8.20 -38.36 -4.75
C GLY A 268 -8.89 -37.12 -5.34
N ILE A 269 -8.31 -35.93 -5.13
CA ILE A 269 -8.85 -34.70 -5.73
C ILE A 269 -8.66 -34.67 -7.25
N ALA A 270 -7.54 -35.17 -7.76
CA ALA A 270 -7.30 -35.24 -9.21
C ALA A 270 -8.27 -36.22 -9.90
N GLU A 271 -8.56 -37.36 -9.28
CA GLU A 271 -9.55 -38.35 -9.75
C GLU A 271 -10.98 -37.79 -9.72
N ASP A 272 -11.33 -36.97 -8.73
CA ASP A 272 -12.65 -36.33 -8.66
C ASP A 272 -12.82 -35.21 -9.71
N LEU A 273 -11.71 -34.64 -10.20
CA LEU A 273 -11.72 -33.51 -11.13
C LEU A 273 -11.71 -33.92 -12.62
N PHE A 274 -11.21 -35.10 -12.96
CA PHE A 274 -10.91 -35.53 -14.35
C PHE A 274 -11.34 -36.96 -14.64
#